data_AF-C7BP91-F1
#
_entry.id   AF-C7BP91-F1
#
_cell.length_a   1.000
_cell.length_b   1.000
_cell.length_c   1.000
_cell.angle_alpha   90.00
_cell.angle_beta   90.00
_cell.angle_gamma   90.00
#
_symmetry.space_group_name_H-M   'P 1'
#
loop_
_entity.id
_entity.type
_entity.pdbx_description
1 polymer ?
#
loop_
_entity_poly.entity_id
_entity_poly.type
_entity_poly.pdbx_seq_one_letter_code
_entity_poly.pdbx_strand_id
1 'polypeptide(L)' 'MMSIYELATLTSKGQITSPKLIHQALGLDTGSKLAFELHEAVKKAEKNTPGRFESNVNLSVR' A
#
# COMPACT_ATOMS: atom_id res chain seq x y z
N MET A 1 -15.77 0.86 -10.66
CA MET A 1 -14.40 0.99 -10.11
C MET A 1 -14.16 -0.21 -9.21
N MET A 2 -13.14 -1.02 -9.47
CA MET A 2 -12.80 -2.16 -8.59
C MET A 2 -11.73 -1.70 -7.61
N SER A 3 -12.07 -1.66 -6.33
CA SER A 3 -11.13 -1.38 -5.25
C SER A 3 -11.00 -2.63 -4.41
N ILE A 4 -9.80 -3.21 -4.35
CA ILE A 4 -9.50 -4.34 -3.49
C ILE A 4 -8.94 -3.79 -2.19
N TYR A 5 -9.59 -4.10 -1.07
CA TYR A 5 -9.13 -3.75 0.26
C TYR A 5 -8.88 -5.03 1.05
N GLU A 6 -7.63 -5.29 1.41
CA GLU A 6 -7.24 -6.42 2.25
C GLU A 6 -6.27 -5.96 3.33
N LEU A 7 -6.36 -6.61 4.49
CA LEU A 7 -5.44 -6.39 5.59
C LEU A 7 -4.33 -7.44 5.54
N ALA A 8 -3.10 -7.02 5.85
CA ALA A 8 -1.97 -7.89 5.99
C ALA A 8 -1.33 -7.69 7.37
N THR A 9 -0.83 -8.77 7.96
CA THR A 9 -0.19 -8.74 9.28
C THR A 9 1.32 -8.67 9.11
N LEU A 10 1.95 -7.74 9.82
CA LEU A 10 3.41 -7.71 9.96
C LEU A 10 3.85 -8.85 10.86
N THR A 11 4.71 -9.73 10.34
CA THR A 11 5.33 -10.79 11.12
C THR A 11 6.40 -10.22 12.07
N SER A 12 6.78 -11.00 13.10
CA SER A 12 7.86 -10.61 14.03
C SER A 12 9.22 -10.37 13.35
N LYS A 13 9.41 -10.91 12.14
CA LYS A 13 10.61 -10.69 11.31
C LYS A 13 10.52 -9.45 10.41
N GLY A 14 9.45 -8.66 10.53
CA GLY A 14 9.25 -7.47 9.71
C GLY A 14 8.76 -7.76 8.27
N GLN A 15 8.36 -9.00 7.97
CA GLN A 15 7.81 -9.36 6.66
C GLN A 15 6.30 -9.14 6.64
N ILE A 16 5.78 -8.62 5.53
CA ILE A 16 4.35 -8.54 5.23
C ILE A 16 4.09 -9.45 4.03
N THR A 17 3.11 -10.35 4.14
CA THR A 17 2.65 -11.15 3.01
C THR A 17 1.56 -10.39 2.25
N SER A 18 1.65 -10.37 0.92
CA SER A 18 0.56 -9.83 0.09
C SER A 18 -0.68 -10.73 0.22
N PRO A 19 -1.85 -10.18 0.59
CA PRO A 19 -3.10 -10.92 0.62
C PRO A 19 -3.51 -11.44 -0.77
N LYS A 20 -4.31 -12.51 -0.80
CA LYS A 20 -4.52 -13.32 -2.01
C LYS A 20 -5.07 -12.50 -3.18
N LEU A 21 -6.01 -11.59 -2.94
CA LEU A 21 -6.63 -10.81 -4.02
C LEU A 21 -5.67 -9.74 -4.53
N ILE A 22 -4.90 -9.10 -3.65
CA ILE A 22 -3.84 -8.14 -4.05
C ILE A 22 -2.74 -8.85 -4.84
N HIS A 23 -2.31 -10.03 -4.38
CA HIS A 23 -1.32 -10.87 -5.06
C HIS A 23 -1.74 -11.20 -6.50
N GLN A 24 -3.01 -11.61 -6.67
CA GLN A 24 -3.58 -11.91 -7.99
C GLN A 24 -3.76 -10.67 -8.86
N ALA A 25 -4.24 -9.56 -8.28
CA ALA A 25 -4.46 -8.31 -9.02
C ALA A 25 -3.17 -7.67 -9.53
N LEU A 26 -2.07 -7.82 -8.78
CA LEU A 26 -0.74 -7.37 -9.18
C LEU A 26 -0.02 -8.36 -10.11
N GLY A 27 -0.56 -9.56 -10.33
CA GLY A 27 0.04 -10.57 -11.20
C GLY A 27 1.37 -11.12 -10.67
N LEU A 28 1.51 -11.21 -9.35
CA LEU A 28 2.75 -11.67 -8.72
C LEU A 28 2.91 -13.19 -8.83
N ASP A 29 4.13 -13.61 -9.16
CA ASP A 29 4.57 -15.01 -9.11
C ASP A 29 5.91 -15.14 -8.35
N THR A 30 6.36 -16.36 -8.12
CA THR A 30 7.60 -16.70 -7.44
C THR A 30 8.79 -15.98 -8.08
N GLY A 31 9.51 -15.18 -7.29
CA GLY A 31 10.65 -14.39 -7.75
C GLY A 31 10.31 -12.98 -8.25
N SER A 32 9.03 -12.61 -8.30
CA SER A 32 8.60 -11.25 -8.62
C SER A 32 9.16 -10.25 -7.62
N LYS A 33 9.52 -9.06 -8.10
CA LYS A 33 10.03 -7.98 -7.25
C LYS A 33 8.99 -6.88 -7.13
N LEU A 34 8.79 -6.46 -5.89
CA LEU A 34 7.93 -5.34 -5.54
C LEU A 34 8.79 -4.16 -5.12
N ALA A 35 8.47 -2.98 -5.66
CA ALA A 35 8.99 -1.72 -5.15
C ALA A 35 7.95 -1.05 -4.26
N PHE A 36 8.38 -0.65 -3.07
CA PHE A 36 7.58 0.11 -2.11
C PHE A 36 8.03 1.56 -2.15
N GLU A 37 7.11 2.48 -2.41
CA GLU A 37 7.38 3.90 -2.39
C GLU A 37 6.41 4.60 -1.43
N LEU A 38 6.95 5.16 -0.35
CA LEU A 38 6.19 5.93 0.63
C LEU A 38 6.10 7.38 0.17
N HIS A 39 4.87 7.88 -0.02
CA HIS A 39 4.61 9.28 -0.32
C HIS A 39 3.97 9.95 0.89
N GLU A 40 4.71 10.87 1.51
CA GLU A 40 4.18 11.74 2.57
C GLU A 40 3.43 12.90 1.91
N ALA A 41 2.12 12.74 1.72
CA ALA A 41 1.28 13.82 1.24
C ALA A 41 0.80 14.67 2.42
N VAL A 42 1.38 15.86 2.58
CA VAL A 42 0.76 16.90 3.42
C VAL A 42 -0.47 17.39 2.66
N LYS A 43 -1.66 16.85 2.97
CA LYS A 43 -2.90 17.44 2.48
C LYS A 43 -2.99 18.84 3.06
N LYS A 44 -2.85 19.86 2.21
CA LYS A 44 -3.13 21.24 2.61
C LYS A 44 -4.52 21.26 3.22
N ALA A 45 -4.61 21.72 4.46
CA ALA A 45 -5.87 21.85 5.17
C ALA A 45 -6.83 22.65 4.29
N GLU A 46 -7.89 22.00 3.83
CA GLU A 46 -9.08 22.69 3.36
C GLU A 46 -9.60 23.53 4.54
N LYS A 47 -10.12 24.73 4.26
CA LYS A 47 -10.24 25.88 5.19
C LYS A 47 -11.02 25.64 6.50
N ASN A 48 -11.48 24.42 6.79
CA ASN A 48 -12.22 24.07 7.99
C ASN A 48 -11.99 22.62 8.48
N THR A 49 -10.87 21.97 8.15
CA THR A 49 -10.54 20.63 8.66
C THR A 49 -9.05 20.57 9.00
N PRO A 50 -8.65 20.11 10.21
CA PRO A 50 -7.24 19.94 10.53
C PRO A 50 -6.60 19.02 9.47
N GLY A 51 -5.50 19.48 8.88
CA GLY A 51 -4.78 18.76 7.84
C GLY A 51 -4.48 17.33 8.30
N ARG A 52 -5.12 16.36 7.68
CA ARG A 52 -4.89 14.95 7.96
C ARG A 52 -3.61 14.54 7.24
N PHE A 53 -2.62 14.11 8.02
CA PHE A 53 -1.47 13.39 7.47
C PHE A 53 -1.98 12.06 6.92
N GLU A 54 -1.90 11.88 5.61
CA GLU A 54 -2.16 10.60 4.95
C GLU A 54 -0.85 10.14 4.33
N SER A 55 -0.23 9.16 4.98
CA SER A 55 0.88 8.41 4.41
C SER A 55 0.29 7.29 3.55
N ASN A 56 0.72 7.23 2.29
CA ASN A 56 0.29 6.19 1.34
C ASN A 56 1.51 5.49 0.80
N VAL A 57 1.40 4.17 0.62
CA VAL A 57 2.46 3.36 -0.01
C VAL A 57 1.99 2.94 -1.39
N ASN A 58 2.74 3.34 -2.41
CA ASN A 58 2.56 2.83 -3.76
C ASN A 58 3.35 1.53 -3.93
N LEU A 59 2.70 0.56 -4.56
CA LEU A 59 3.29 -0.75 -4.83
C LEU A 59 3.30 -0.98 -6.34
N SER A 60 4.48 -1.23 -6.89
CA SER A 60 4.66 -1.52 -8.32
C SER A 60 5.50 -2.77 -8.54
N VAL A 61 5.15 -3.55 -9.56
CA VAL A 61 5.95 -4.69 -10.02
C VAL A 61 7.10 -4.18 -10.90
N ARG A 62 8.31 -4.71 -10.72
CA ARG A 62 9.46 -4.44 -11.58
C ARG A 62 9.87 -5.64 -12.40
#